data_AF-A0A963GLS2-F1
#
_entry.id   AF-A0A963GLS2-F1
#
_cell.length_a   1.000
_cell.length_b   1.000
_cell.length_c   1.000
_cell.angle_alpha   90.00
_cell.angle_beta   90.00
_cell.angle_gamma   90.00
#
_symmetry.space_group_name_H-M   'P 1'
#
loop_
_entity.id
_entity.type
_entity.pdbx_description
1 polymer ?
#
loop_
_entity_poly.entity_id
_entity_poly.type
_entity_poly.pdbx_seq_one_letter_code
_entity_poly.pdbx_strand_id
1 'polypeptide(L)'
;MNASKLLATAMALDLEPIVYSLVKKDDGPRWSMKKAQSAVLWYRRFLFLTCLHPERLVVPTKEIDEVWHAHILDTKKYFDDCHNLCGKFIHHFPYLGLRGRQDEEQLNEAFFESLAMYEKYFNAIPVDVSSQYSSALCSSCSACGSYISPSRAKVANLTERPTIQ
;
A
#
# COMPACT_ATOMS: atom_id res chain seq x y z
N MET A 1 17.80 -5.85 -11.99
CA MET A 1 17.36 -7.04 -11.21
C MET A 1 16.14 -7.63 -11.91
N ASN A 2 15.99 -8.96 -12.02
CA ASN A 2 14.76 -9.54 -12.60
C ASN A 2 13.63 -9.58 -11.54
N ALA A 3 12.37 -9.75 -11.98
CA ALA A 3 11.20 -9.67 -11.09
C ALA A 3 11.25 -10.68 -9.94
N SER A 4 11.67 -11.93 -10.18
CA SER A 4 11.78 -12.95 -9.13
C SER A 4 12.80 -12.57 -8.05
N LYS A 5 13.98 -12.09 -8.45
CA LYS A 5 15.01 -11.63 -7.50
C LYS A 5 14.56 -10.39 -6.75
N LEU A 6 13.84 -9.47 -7.40
CA LEU A 6 13.27 -8.29 -6.76
C LEU A 6 12.24 -8.67 -5.69
N LEU A 7 11.34 -9.60 -6.01
CA LEU A 7 10.36 -10.09 -5.07
C LEU A 7 11.02 -10.76 -3.87
N ALA A 8 12.00 -11.65 -4.10
CA ALA A 8 12.74 -12.30 -3.02
C ALA A 8 13.44 -11.27 -2.11
N THR A 9 14.04 -10.22 -2.69
CA THR A 9 14.70 -9.14 -1.94
C THR A 9 13.69 -8.36 -1.10
N ALA A 10 12.53 -7.98 -1.68
CA ALA A 10 11.47 -7.29 -0.95
C ALA A 10 10.93 -8.14 0.22
N MET A 11 10.73 -9.44 -0.01
CA MET A 11 10.24 -10.37 1.02
C MET A 11 11.25 -10.58 2.16
N ALA A 12 12.55 -10.43 1.87
CA ALA A 12 13.64 -10.59 2.83
C ALA A 12 13.95 -9.33 3.65
N LEU A 13 13.30 -8.18 3.38
CA LEU A 13 13.49 -6.97 4.17
C LEU A 13 13.19 -7.25 5.65
N ASP A 14 14.16 -7.02 6.52
CA ASP A 14 13.95 -7.04 7.95
C ASP A 14 13.11 -5.82 8.34
N LEU A 15 11.87 -6.04 8.73
CA LEU A 15 10.94 -4.99 9.15
C LEU A 15 10.48 -5.20 10.61
N GLU A 16 11.23 -5.99 11.39
CA GLU A 16 10.93 -6.19 12.81
C GLU A 16 10.89 -4.86 13.59
N PRO A 17 11.82 -3.89 13.39
CA PRO A 17 11.75 -2.61 14.09
C PRO A 17 10.47 -1.83 13.77
N ILE A 18 9.97 -1.94 12.54
CA ILE A 18 8.72 -1.31 12.10
C ILE A 18 7.53 -2.00 12.77
N VAL A 19 7.51 -3.33 12.82
CA VAL A 19 6.49 -4.10 13.56
C VAL A 19 6.50 -3.70 15.04
N TYR A 20 7.67 -3.60 15.67
CA TYR A 20 7.81 -3.15 17.03
C TYR A 20 7.20 -1.77 17.22
N SER A 21 7.52 -0.81 16.34
CA SER A 21 6.95 0.54 16.38
C SER A 21 5.42 0.53 16.28
N LEU A 22 4.85 -0.27 15.38
CA LEU A 22 3.39 -0.35 15.17
C LEU A 22 2.64 -0.98 16.36
N VAL A 23 3.28 -1.89 17.08
CA VAL A 23 2.65 -2.66 18.17
C VAL A 23 2.91 -2.06 19.55
N LYS A 24 4.12 -1.55 19.80
CA LYS A 24 4.64 -1.26 21.15
C LYS A 24 4.91 0.22 21.43
N LYS A 25 5.02 1.07 20.41
CA LYS A 25 5.35 2.49 20.62
C LYS A 25 4.15 3.23 21.24
N ASP A 26 4.40 4.02 22.28
CA ASP A 26 3.34 4.69 23.06
C ASP A 26 2.53 5.71 22.23
N ASP A 27 3.21 6.42 21.32
CA ASP A 27 2.62 7.36 20.34
C ASP A 27 2.28 6.66 19.01
N GLY A 28 2.46 5.34 18.92
CA GLY A 28 2.15 4.52 17.75
C GLY A 28 0.68 4.07 17.72
N PRO A 29 0.27 3.36 16.65
CA PRO A 29 -1.12 2.97 16.47
C PRO A 29 -1.58 1.80 17.37
N ARG A 30 -0.65 1.19 18.14
CA ARG A 30 -0.92 0.08 19.09
C ARG A 30 -1.68 -1.08 18.45
N TRP A 31 -1.22 -1.50 17.27
CA TRP A 31 -1.83 -2.61 16.54
C TRP A 31 -1.61 -3.94 17.23
N SER A 32 -2.50 -4.90 16.96
CA SER A 32 -2.23 -6.30 17.28
C SER A 32 -1.06 -6.83 16.42
N MET A 33 -0.29 -7.78 16.96
CA MET A 33 0.81 -8.40 16.22
C MET A 33 0.35 -8.97 14.87
N LYS A 34 -0.81 -9.65 14.85
CA LYS A 34 -1.40 -10.21 13.63
C LYS A 34 -1.68 -9.13 12.58
N LYS A 35 -2.24 -7.99 12.98
CA LYS A 35 -2.51 -6.86 12.08
C LYS A 35 -1.21 -6.29 11.52
N ALA A 36 -0.23 -6.02 12.37
CA ALA A 36 1.08 -5.48 11.96
C ALA A 36 1.81 -6.40 10.98
N GLN A 37 1.85 -7.71 11.24
CA GLN A 37 2.47 -8.68 10.34
C GLN A 37 1.77 -8.76 8.97
N SER A 38 0.43 -8.73 8.96
CA SER A 38 -0.36 -8.71 7.72
C SER A 38 -0.08 -7.44 6.91
N ALA A 39 -0.11 -6.27 7.55
CA ALA A 39 0.15 -4.98 6.90
C ALA A 39 1.59 -4.89 6.37
N VAL A 40 2.58 -5.38 7.11
CA VAL A 40 3.99 -5.43 6.69
C VAL A 40 4.20 -6.35 5.49
N LEU A 41 3.49 -7.49 5.41
CA LEU A 41 3.52 -8.34 4.22
C LEU A 41 3.03 -7.56 2.98
N TRP A 42 1.91 -6.86 3.10
CA TRP A 42 1.40 -6.02 2.01
C TRP A 42 2.31 -4.85 1.68
N TYR A 43 2.98 -4.26 2.66
CA TYR A 43 3.97 -3.22 2.45
C TYR A 43 5.20 -3.71 1.67
N ARG A 44 5.69 -4.93 1.94
CA ARG A 44 6.76 -5.51 1.11
C ARG A 44 6.31 -5.71 -0.34
N ARG A 45 5.06 -6.10 -0.56
CA ARG A 45 4.46 -6.21 -1.91
C ARG A 45 4.30 -4.86 -2.59
N PHE A 46 3.91 -3.83 -1.83
CA PHE A 46 3.86 -2.44 -2.28
C PHE A 46 5.23 -1.95 -2.77
N LEU A 47 6.29 -2.15 -1.98
CA LEU A 47 7.64 -1.80 -2.37
C LEU A 47 8.09 -2.55 -3.63
N PHE A 48 7.80 -3.85 -3.71
CA PHE A 48 8.06 -4.65 -4.90
C PHE A 48 7.40 -4.07 -6.16
N LEU A 49 6.09 -3.77 -6.12
CA LEU A 49 5.37 -3.22 -7.26
C LEU A 49 5.90 -1.83 -7.65
N THR A 50 6.20 -0.99 -6.65
CA THR A 50 6.76 0.35 -6.84
C THR A 50 8.13 0.30 -7.53
N CYS A 51 8.99 -0.66 -7.14
CA CYS A 51 10.29 -0.84 -7.78
C CYS A 51 10.19 -1.50 -9.16
N LEU A 52 9.23 -2.41 -9.36
CA LEU A 52 9.05 -3.12 -10.62
C LEU A 52 8.47 -2.23 -11.72
N HIS A 53 7.62 -1.27 -11.35
CA HIS A 53 6.90 -0.38 -12.26
C HIS A 53 7.19 1.09 -11.94
N PRO A 54 8.43 1.58 -12.13
CA PRO A 54 8.81 2.94 -11.79
C PRO A 54 8.05 4.02 -12.59
N GLU A 55 7.40 3.65 -13.69
CA GLU A 55 6.56 4.50 -14.53
C GLU A 55 5.10 4.56 -14.09
N ARG A 56 4.69 3.74 -13.12
CA ARG A 56 3.31 3.66 -12.62
C ARG A 56 3.22 4.20 -11.20
N LEU A 57 2.07 4.80 -10.89
CA LEU A 57 1.74 5.22 -9.53
C LEU A 57 1.09 4.05 -8.79
N VAL A 58 1.83 3.43 -7.88
CA VAL A 58 1.29 2.42 -6.96
C VAL A 58 0.76 3.14 -5.72
N VAL A 59 -0.53 3.00 -5.43
CA VAL A 59 -1.20 3.65 -4.31
C VAL A 59 -1.30 2.67 -3.13
N PRO A 60 -0.77 3.00 -1.94
CA PRO A 60 -0.90 2.16 -0.76
C PRO A 60 -2.34 2.24 -0.19
N THR A 61 -2.80 1.17 0.46
CA THR A 61 -3.96 1.26 1.36
C THR A 61 -3.55 1.99 2.63
N LYS A 62 -4.52 2.42 3.45
CA LYS A 62 -4.26 3.09 4.73
C LYS A 62 -3.27 2.31 5.62
N GLU A 63 -3.43 1.00 5.70
CA GLU A 63 -2.57 0.17 6.56
C GLU A 63 -1.16 0.03 6.01
N ILE A 64 -1.03 -0.05 4.68
CA ILE A 64 0.28 -0.04 4.00
C ILE A 64 0.97 1.32 4.22
N ASP A 65 0.22 2.42 4.12
CA ASP A 65 0.74 3.78 4.30
C ASP A 65 1.17 4.05 5.75
N GLU A 66 0.46 3.54 6.75
CA GLU A 66 0.89 3.59 8.16
C GLU A 66 2.20 2.84 8.40
N VAL A 67 2.39 1.66 7.77
CA VAL A 67 3.67 0.94 7.80
C VAL A 67 4.77 1.76 7.11
N TRP A 68 4.45 2.38 5.97
CA TRP A 68 5.40 3.20 5.22
C TRP A 68 5.86 4.42 6.02
N HIS A 69 4.94 5.13 6.67
CA HIS A 69 5.28 6.21 7.58
C HIS A 69 6.20 5.76 8.71
N ALA A 70 5.89 4.64 9.36
CA ALA A 70 6.75 4.08 10.41
C ALA A 70 8.15 3.72 9.89
N HIS A 71 8.26 3.22 8.65
CA HIS A 71 9.54 2.94 8.03
C HIS A 71 10.34 4.21 7.71
N ILE A 72 9.71 5.25 7.16
CA ILE A 72 10.35 6.54 6.83
C ILE A 72 10.99 7.20 8.07
N LEU A 73 10.38 7.02 9.26
CA LEU A 73 10.90 7.58 10.51
C LEU A 73 12.26 6.98 10.92
N ASP A 74 12.56 5.74 10.53
CA ASP A 74 13.91 5.19 10.59
C ASP A 74 14.66 5.54 9.30
N THR A 75 15.06 6.81 9.20
CA THR A 75 15.54 7.42 7.96
C THR A 75 16.73 6.69 7.33
N LYS A 76 17.68 6.21 8.16
CA LYS A 76 18.84 5.45 7.67
C LYS A 76 18.41 4.11 7.09
N LYS A 77 17.59 3.34 7.83
CA LYS A 77 17.11 2.05 7.37
C LYS A 77 16.27 2.19 6.10
N TYR A 78 15.38 3.17 6.06
CA TYR A 78 14.55 3.43 4.90
C TYR A 78 15.37 3.76 3.66
N PHE A 79 16.41 4.60 3.81
CA PHE A 79 17.34 4.91 2.72
C PHE A 79 18.06 3.66 2.21
N ASP A 80 18.63 2.86 3.12
CA ASP A 80 19.38 1.64 2.78
C ASP A 80 18.47 0.61 2.10
N ASP A 81 17.27 0.35 2.64
CA ASP A 81 16.31 -0.61 2.09
C ASP A 81 15.81 -0.16 0.70
N CYS A 82 15.53 1.14 0.51
CA CYS A 82 15.16 1.69 -0.79
C CYS A 82 16.29 1.52 -1.82
N HIS A 83 17.53 1.85 -1.45
CA HIS A 83 18.67 1.69 -2.35
C HIS A 83 18.92 0.22 -2.71
N ASN A 84 18.85 -0.68 -1.73
CA ASN A 84 19.04 -2.11 -1.93
C ASN A 84 17.96 -2.73 -2.83
N LEU A 85 16.71 -2.25 -2.72
CA LEU A 85 15.59 -2.81 -3.45
C LEU A 85 15.37 -2.17 -4.83
N CYS A 86 15.32 -0.84 -4.86
CA CYS A 86 14.97 -0.04 -6.04
C CYS A 86 16.19 0.59 -6.74
N GLY A 87 17.37 0.60 -6.10
CA GLY A 87 18.53 1.36 -6.56
C GLY A 87 18.40 2.88 -6.37
N LYS A 88 17.29 3.35 -5.78
CA LYS A 88 16.97 4.76 -5.58
C LYS A 88 16.07 4.94 -4.37
N PHE A 89 16.03 6.16 -3.83
CA PHE A 89 15.09 6.54 -2.80
C PHE A 89 13.66 6.54 -3.36
N ILE A 90 12.70 5.99 -2.63
CA ILE A 90 11.28 6.06 -2.98
C ILE A 90 10.71 7.28 -2.26
N HIS A 91 10.18 8.25 -3.01
CA HIS A 91 9.64 9.46 -2.40
C HIS A 91 8.18 9.25 -1.97
N HIS A 92 7.85 9.69 -0.75
CA HIS A 92 6.47 9.79 -0.29
C HIS A 92 5.91 11.17 -0.63
N PHE A 93 4.69 11.21 -1.17
CA PHE A 93 3.98 12.45 -1.50
C PHE A 93 2.61 12.44 -0.82
N PRO A 94 2.48 13.03 0.39
CA PRO A 94 1.27 12.90 1.21
C PRO A 94 0.08 13.74 0.71
N TYR A 95 0.27 14.50 -0.37
CA TYR A 95 -0.73 15.44 -0.88
C TYR A 95 -1.49 14.92 -2.10
N LEU A 96 -1.23 13.69 -2.54
CA LEU A 96 -1.91 13.07 -3.68
C LEU A 96 -3.42 12.97 -3.40
N GLY A 97 -4.23 13.49 -4.32
CA GLY A 97 -5.69 13.54 -4.21
C GLY A 97 -6.23 14.75 -3.45
N LEU A 98 -5.38 15.59 -2.86
CA LEU A 98 -5.80 16.75 -2.06
C LEU A 98 -5.75 18.07 -2.83
N ARG A 99 -5.30 18.07 -4.09
CA ARG A 99 -5.11 19.29 -4.90
C ARG A 99 -6.28 19.61 -5.82
N GLY A 100 -7.46 19.10 -5.51
CA GLY A 100 -8.71 19.32 -6.25
C GLY A 100 -9.18 18.10 -7.05
N ARG A 101 -10.35 18.21 -7.68
CA ARG A 101 -11.06 17.07 -8.31
C ARG A 101 -10.22 16.25 -9.29
N GLN A 102 -9.41 16.91 -10.11
CA GLN A 102 -8.58 16.18 -11.09
C GLN A 102 -7.51 15.31 -10.42
N ASP A 103 -6.92 15.79 -9.31
CA ASP A 103 -5.91 15.05 -8.54
C ASP A 103 -6.58 13.87 -7.79
N GLU A 104 -7.81 14.08 -7.31
CA GLU A 104 -8.65 13.04 -6.71
C GLU A 104 -9.04 11.94 -7.71
N GLU A 105 -9.42 12.31 -8.94
CA GLU A 105 -9.71 11.37 -10.02
C GLU A 105 -8.48 10.54 -10.38
N GLN A 106 -7.30 11.17 -10.50
CA GLN A 106 -6.03 10.46 -10.75
C GLN A 106 -5.68 9.48 -9.62
N LEU A 107 -5.87 9.89 -8.35
CA LEU A 107 -5.69 9.00 -7.19
C LEU A 107 -6.60 7.78 -7.29
N ASN A 108 -7.88 7.99 -7.61
CA ASN A 108 -8.85 6.91 -7.74
C ASN A 108 -8.49 5.94 -8.87
N GLU A 109 -8.11 6.44 -10.04
CA GLU A 109 -7.66 5.61 -11.16
C GLU A 109 -6.43 4.79 -10.81
N ALA A 110 -5.39 5.44 -10.26
CA ALA A 110 -4.16 4.78 -9.84
C ALA A 110 -4.40 3.74 -8.73
N PHE A 111 -5.38 3.96 -7.85
CA PHE A 111 -5.77 3.00 -6.83
C PHE A 111 -6.33 1.72 -7.46
N PHE A 112 -7.24 1.81 -8.44
CA PHE A 112 -7.77 0.62 -9.12
C PHE A 112 -6.69 -0.08 -9.95
N GLU A 113 -5.80 0.66 -10.62
CA GLU A 113 -4.65 0.07 -11.30
C GLU A 113 -3.77 -0.70 -10.31
N SER A 114 -3.54 -0.14 -9.12
CA SER A 114 -2.76 -0.80 -8.06
C SER A 114 -3.41 -2.10 -7.61
N LEU A 115 -4.73 -2.14 -7.42
CA LEU A 115 -5.45 -3.38 -7.09
C LEU A 115 -5.30 -4.44 -8.18
N ALA A 116 -5.41 -4.05 -9.46
CA ALA A 116 -5.19 -4.96 -10.59
C ALA A 116 -3.75 -5.51 -10.62
N MET A 117 -2.76 -4.69 -10.25
CA MET A 117 -1.38 -5.13 -10.10
C MET A 117 -1.22 -6.14 -8.95
N TYR A 118 -1.83 -5.88 -7.79
CA TYR A 118 -1.80 -6.84 -6.68
C TYR A 118 -2.42 -8.19 -7.08
N GLU A 119 -3.58 -8.17 -7.72
CA GLU A 119 -4.26 -9.38 -8.21
C GLU A 119 -3.37 -10.14 -9.21
N LYS A 120 -2.79 -9.43 -10.19
CA LYS A 120 -1.91 -10.02 -11.21
C LYS A 120 -0.67 -10.70 -10.63
N TYR A 121 -0.02 -10.09 -9.64
CA TYR A 121 1.27 -10.58 -9.11
C TYR A 121 1.12 -11.51 -7.91
N PHE A 122 0.02 -11.41 -7.16
CA PHE A 122 -0.15 -12.13 -5.89
C PHE A 122 -1.46 -12.93 -5.79
N ASN A 123 -2.32 -12.85 -6.80
CA ASN A 123 -3.65 -13.49 -6.80
C ASN A 123 -4.46 -13.14 -5.54
N ALA A 124 -4.31 -11.89 -5.07
CA ALA A 124 -4.95 -11.34 -3.90
C ALA A 124 -4.79 -9.81 -3.88
N ILE A 125 -5.74 -9.12 -3.23
CA ILE A 125 -5.72 -7.67 -3.02
C ILE A 125 -5.60 -7.30 -1.53
N PRO A 126 -5.01 -6.13 -1.19
CA PRO A 126 -4.79 -5.69 0.19
C PRO A 126 -6.03 -5.05 0.85
N VAL A 127 -7.24 -5.38 0.38
CA VAL A 127 -8.50 -4.83 0.92
C VAL A 127 -9.48 -5.95 1.18
N ASP A 128 -10.18 -5.86 2.32
CA ASP A 128 -11.34 -6.72 2.57
C ASP A 128 -12.56 -6.10 1.88
N VAL A 129 -12.98 -6.71 0.77
CA VAL A 129 -14.18 -6.29 0.04
C VAL A 129 -15.47 -6.59 0.80
N SER A 130 -15.43 -7.40 1.87
CA SER A 130 -16.60 -7.68 2.71
C SER A 130 -16.91 -6.57 3.72
N SER A 131 -15.95 -5.70 4.04
CA SER A 131 -16.07 -4.67 5.08
C SER A 131 -16.47 -3.28 4.57
N GLN A 132 -16.68 -3.09 3.26
CA GLN A 132 -16.95 -1.76 2.68
C GLN A 132 -18.42 -1.29 2.77
N TYR A 133 -19.32 -2.08 3.36
CA TYR A 133 -20.72 -1.66 3.57
C TYR A 133 -20.95 -0.92 4.88
N SER A 134 -19.96 -0.81 5.77
CA SER A 134 -20.14 -0.13 7.05
C SER A 134 -18.86 0.59 7.47
N SER A 135 -18.99 1.87 7.76
CA SER A 135 -18.01 2.74 8.43
C SER A 135 -16.85 3.30 7.59
N ALA A 136 -17.15 4.44 6.97
CA ALA A 136 -16.40 5.70 7.08
C ALA A 136 -14.91 5.58 7.49
N LEU A 137 -14.03 5.60 6.49
CA LEU A 137 -12.59 5.63 6.69
C LEU A 137 -12.10 7.08 6.87
N CYS A 138 -11.95 7.50 8.14
CA CYS A 138 -10.92 8.39 8.71
C CYS A 138 -11.49 9.22 9.89
N SER A 139 -11.07 8.94 11.14
CA SER A 139 -11.49 9.71 12.32
C SER A 139 -10.40 10.60 12.92
N SER A 140 -9.23 10.73 12.29
CA SER A 140 -8.13 11.53 12.86
C SER A 140 -7.30 12.34 11.87
N CYS A 141 -7.74 12.51 10.62
CA CYS A 141 -7.14 13.46 9.68
C CYS A 141 -8.24 14.34 9.07
N SER A 142 -8.32 15.60 9.50
CA SER A 142 -9.38 16.55 9.15
C SER A 142 -9.45 16.96 7.66
N ALA A 143 -8.61 16.38 6.80
CA ALA A 143 -8.54 16.70 5.37
C ALA A 143 -8.89 15.52 4.44
N CYS A 144 -9.17 14.34 4.98
CA CYS A 144 -9.45 13.12 4.22
C CYS A 144 -10.94 12.78 4.31
N GLY A 145 -11.80 13.64 3.74
CA GLY A 145 -13.25 13.59 3.91
C GLY A 145 -14.05 12.99 2.75
N SER A 146 -13.40 12.51 1.69
CA SER A 146 -14.12 12.05 0.50
C SER A 146 -13.38 10.95 -0.26
N TYR A 147 -13.23 9.78 0.36
CA TYR A 147 -13.13 8.57 -0.45
C TYR A 147 -14.53 8.28 -1.00
N ILE A 148 -14.73 8.56 -2.29
CA ILE A 148 -15.91 8.13 -3.03
C ILE A 148 -15.97 6.60 -2.92
N SER A 149 -17.07 6.08 -2.39
CA SER A 149 -17.38 4.65 -2.40
C SER A 149 -17.18 4.10 -3.81
N PRO A 150 -16.39 3.03 -4.02
CA PRO A 150 -16.20 2.47 -5.34
C PRO A 150 -17.57 2.12 -5.94
N SER A 151 -17.79 2.46 -7.22
CA SER A 151 -18.95 1.93 -7.90
C SER A 151 -18.81 0.41 -7.96
N ARG A 152 -19.88 -0.30 -7.57
CA ARG A 152 -19.95 -1.77 -7.52
C ARG A 152 -19.44 -2.44 -8.81
N ALA A 153 -19.53 -1.76 -9.95
CA ALA A 153 -19.09 -2.22 -11.25
C ALA A 153 -17.56 -2.30 -11.42
N LYS A 154 -16.78 -1.35 -10.87
CA LYS A 154 -15.31 -1.33 -11.08
C LYS A 154 -14.58 -2.40 -10.26
N VAL A 155 -15.07 -2.72 -9.06
CA VAL A 155 -14.51 -3.78 -8.22
C VAL A 155 -14.96 -5.17 -8.68
N ALA A 156 -16.22 -5.31 -9.11
CA ALA A 156 -16.74 -6.59 -9.65
C ALA A 156 -15.92 -7.07 -10.86
N ASN A 157 -15.58 -6.16 -11.79
CA ASN A 157 -14.76 -6.48 -12.97
C ASN A 157 -13.33 -6.94 -12.66
N LEU A 158 -12.79 -6.64 -11.46
CA LEU A 158 -11.47 -7.14 -11.04
C LEU A 158 -11.54 -8.54 -10.43
N THR A 159 -12.72 -8.94 -9.94
CA THR A 159 -12.96 -10.25 -9.30
C THR A 159 -13.63 -11.27 -10.21
N GLU A 160 -14.16 -10.84 -11.36
CA GLU A 160 -14.70 -11.73 -12.39
C GLU A 160 -13.53 -12.44 -13.09
N ARG A 161 -13.29 -13.69 -12.70
CA ARG A 161 -12.36 -14.58 -13.39
C ARG A 161 -12.72 -14.63 -14.87
N PRO A 162 -11.78 -14.40 -15.81
CA PRO A 162 -12.04 -14.75 -17.20
C PRO A 162 -12.25 -16.26 -17.27
N THR A 163 -13.46 -16.68 -17.66
CA THR A 163 -13.75 -18.04 -18.08
C THR A 163 -12.91 -18.30 -19.33
N ILE A 164 -11.86 -19.09 -19.18
CA ILE A 164 -11.07 -19.58 -20.31
C ILE A 164 -11.95 -20.62 -21.02
N GLN A 165 -12.36 -20.32 -22.25
CA GLN A 165 -12.77 -21.33 -23.23
C GLN A 165 -11.55 -22.03 -23.80
#